data_AF-A0A0Q8CRG4-F1
#
_entry.id   AF-A0A0Q8CRG4-F1
#
_cell.length_a   1.000
_cell.length_b   1.000
_cell.length_c   1.000
_cell.angle_alpha   90.00
_cell.angle_beta   90.00
_cell.angle_gamma   90.00
#
_symmetry.space_group_name_H-M   'P 1'
#
loop_
_entity.id
_entity.type
_entity.pdbx_description
1 polymer ?
#
loop_
_entity_poly.entity_id
_entity_poly.type
_entity_poly.pdbx_seq_one_letter_code
_entity_poly.pdbx_strand_id
1 'polypeptide(L)'
;MQVRAHVVAIVAVAFALLLVAQIMWMGEHPVSATPTAVVRSAEPLNTWALTSWTLSADAPVPYSDRPPVDVADASNKIDETGLRIYLRRDTGERADHPVAYAQYGISALMEYERTGDKEWLARAVRHGERLVQMHTVRDDAWWYPYSFPWTYYERTISAPWYSGMAQGQALSLFVRLAEDTGDERWDTAADHTWSSFAQGSAGDEPSFSLVVDDHLYFEEYAGNQPPLLVLNGQIFALFGLYDCWRHTGNAEAARYFTGGATTVLERMMPAVRVEGGVSYYCVQAPYCQSELWQNQTYHVIHSWQLDTLARLTGDAAFTTWADRLRDDWQPNQRTEG
;
A
#
# COMPACT_ATOMS: atom_id res chain seq x y z
N MET A 1 4.84 15.87 28.61
CA MET A 1 5.09 16.34 27.23
C MET A 1 6.30 15.67 26.55
N GLN A 2 7.12 14.88 27.27
CA GLN A 2 8.28 14.15 26.70
C GLN A 2 8.03 12.67 26.35
N VAL A 3 6.86 12.12 26.71
CA VAL A 3 6.55 10.68 26.59
C VAL A 3 6.04 10.29 25.18
N ARG A 4 5.56 11.25 24.37
CA ARG A 4 5.06 10.97 23.00
C ARG A 4 6.16 10.87 21.94
N ALA A 5 7.38 11.33 22.22
CA ALA A 5 8.46 11.40 21.23
C ALA A 5 9.21 10.06 21.04
N HIS A 6 9.15 9.12 22.00
CA HIS A 6 9.94 7.88 21.94
C HIS A 6 9.21 6.69 21.26
N VAL A 7 7.88 6.73 21.15
CA VAL A 7 7.12 5.74 20.38
C VAL A 7 7.33 5.92 18.86
N VAL A 8 7.65 7.14 18.44
CA VAL A 8 7.84 7.56 17.04
C VAL A 8 9.13 6.99 16.43
N ALA A 9 10.18 6.77 17.23
CA ALA A 9 11.48 6.31 16.74
C ALA A 9 11.51 4.81 16.35
N ILE A 10 10.57 3.99 16.86
CA ILE A 10 10.52 2.55 16.56
C ILE A 10 9.82 2.28 15.20
N VAL A 11 9.03 3.23 14.69
CA VAL A 11 8.27 3.07 13.44
C VAL A 11 9.09 3.46 12.20
N ALA A 12 10.21 4.19 12.36
CA ALA A 12 11.06 4.62 11.25
C ALA A 12 12.00 3.53 10.68
N VAL A 13 12.18 2.41 11.38
CA VAL A 13 13.25 1.43 11.07
C VAL A 13 12.84 0.33 10.08
N ALA A 14 11.57 0.23 9.69
CA ALA A 14 11.06 -0.99 9.04
C ALA A 14 10.51 -0.84 7.61
N PHE A 15 11.01 0.13 6.82
CA PHE A 15 10.66 0.24 5.39
C PHE A 15 11.75 -0.24 4.41
N ALA A 16 12.82 -0.90 4.91
CA ALA A 16 13.84 -1.48 4.03
C ALA A 16 14.45 -2.82 4.48
N LEU A 17 14.40 -3.22 5.75
CA LEU A 17 15.15 -4.38 6.23
C LEU A 17 14.41 -5.10 7.36
N LEU A 18 13.96 -6.34 7.12
CA LEU A 18 13.90 -7.46 8.09
C LEU A 18 13.02 -8.61 7.56
N LEU A 19 13.63 -9.52 6.80
CA LEU A 19 13.29 -10.94 6.84
C LEU A 19 14.56 -11.76 6.55
N VAL A 20 15.58 -11.57 7.39
CA VAL A 20 16.76 -12.45 7.45
C VAL A 20 16.73 -13.10 8.82
N ALA A 21 16.16 -14.29 8.89
CA ALA A 21 16.56 -15.40 9.78
C ALA A 21 15.39 -16.39 9.92
N GLN A 22 15.31 -17.38 9.03
CA GLN A 22 14.92 -18.76 9.34
C GLN A 22 14.99 -19.60 8.05
N ILE A 23 16.20 -19.93 7.61
CA ILE A 23 16.42 -21.08 6.72
C ILE A 23 17.56 -21.87 7.33
N MET A 24 17.24 -22.75 8.29
CA MET A 24 18.03 -23.93 8.63
C MET A 24 17.14 -24.90 9.42
N TRP A 25 16.24 -25.60 8.74
CA TRP A 25 15.88 -27.02 8.97
C TRP A 25 14.78 -27.40 7.96
N MET A 26 14.79 -28.65 7.52
CA MET A 26 13.77 -29.42 6.77
C MET A 26 14.11 -29.46 5.27
N GLY A 27 14.68 -30.55 4.74
CA GLY A 27 14.19 -31.92 4.86
C GLY A 27 13.30 -32.17 3.65
N GLU A 28 13.79 -32.93 2.67
CA GLU A 28 13.14 -33.18 1.38
C GLU A 28 11.70 -33.70 1.55
N HIS A 29 10.72 -32.96 1.02
CA HIS A 29 9.38 -33.46 0.78
C HIS A 29 8.98 -33.20 -0.68
N PRO A 30 8.34 -34.17 -1.35
CA PRO A 30 8.06 -34.11 -2.78
C PRO A 30 6.95 -33.12 -3.08
N VAL A 31 7.22 -32.20 -4.00
CA VAL A 31 6.24 -31.27 -4.56
C VAL A 31 5.37 -32.03 -5.56
N SER A 32 4.10 -32.22 -5.25
CA SER A 32 3.08 -32.45 -6.28
C SER A 32 1.73 -31.94 -5.78
N ALA A 33 1.41 -30.72 -6.18
CA ALA A 33 0.04 -30.28 -6.41
C ALA A 33 0.11 -29.19 -7.47
N THR A 34 -0.31 -29.52 -8.69
CA THR A 34 -0.59 -28.51 -9.71
C THR A 34 -1.66 -27.59 -9.14
N PRO A 35 -1.43 -26.27 -9.01
CA PRO A 35 -2.49 -25.39 -8.55
C PRO A 35 -3.58 -25.38 -9.62
N THR A 36 -4.76 -25.86 -9.26
CA THR A 36 -5.96 -25.74 -10.07
C THR A 36 -6.16 -24.26 -10.36
N ALA A 37 -6.11 -23.87 -11.63
CA ALA A 37 -6.39 -22.51 -12.05
C ALA A 37 -7.79 -22.14 -11.55
N VAL A 38 -7.85 -21.23 -10.57
CA VAL A 38 -9.11 -20.57 -10.22
C VAL A 38 -9.48 -19.72 -11.42
N VAL A 39 -10.48 -20.18 -12.17
CA VAL A 39 -11.11 -19.44 -13.25
C VAL A 39 -11.66 -18.16 -12.63
N ARG A 40 -10.99 -17.03 -12.91
CA ARG A 40 -11.45 -15.70 -12.54
C ARG A 40 -12.60 -15.34 -13.47
N SER A 41 -13.85 -15.61 -13.08
CA SER A 41 -14.96 -14.86 -13.67
C SER A 41 -14.93 -13.47 -13.04
N ALA A 42 -14.20 -12.55 -13.67
CA ALA A 42 -14.20 -11.16 -13.26
C ALA A 42 -15.57 -10.57 -13.58
N GLU A 43 -16.39 -10.41 -12.56
CA GLU A 43 -17.58 -9.57 -12.66
C GLU A 43 -17.13 -8.16 -13.04
N PRO A 44 -17.82 -7.48 -13.99
CA PRO A 44 -17.52 -6.09 -14.29
C PRO A 44 -17.66 -5.24 -13.01
N LEU A 45 -16.79 -4.24 -12.83
CA LEU A 45 -16.74 -3.37 -11.64
C LEU A 45 -17.94 -2.41 -11.60
N ASN A 46 -19.13 -2.97 -11.47
CA ASN A 46 -20.39 -2.25 -11.57
C ASN A 46 -21.00 -2.04 -10.18
N THR A 47 -20.91 -3.03 -9.30
CA THR A 47 -21.57 -3.02 -7.98
C THR A 47 -20.73 -3.72 -6.92
N TRP A 48 -20.75 -3.16 -5.72
CA TRP A 48 -20.19 -3.71 -4.48
C TRP A 48 -20.90 -3.07 -3.28
N ALA A 49 -20.72 -3.65 -2.10
CA ALA A 49 -21.21 -3.15 -0.83
C ALA A 49 -20.63 -1.77 -0.50
N LEU A 50 -21.50 -0.85 -0.09
CA LEU A 50 -21.17 0.53 0.26
C LEU A 50 -21.77 0.89 1.60
N THR A 51 -20.91 1.14 2.60
CA THR A 51 -21.33 1.82 3.83
C THR A 51 -21.64 3.29 3.54
N SER A 52 -22.70 3.83 4.15
CA SER A 52 -23.14 5.22 3.93
C SER A 52 -22.30 6.22 4.73
N TRP A 53 -20.98 6.28 4.49
CA TRP A 53 -20.09 7.27 5.09
C TRP A 53 -20.12 8.60 4.36
N THR A 54 -19.91 9.67 5.11
CA THR A 54 -19.55 10.99 4.58
C THR A 54 -18.07 11.20 4.84
N LEU A 55 -17.27 11.26 3.78
CA LEU A 55 -15.83 11.49 3.92
C LEU A 55 -15.56 12.90 4.44
N SER A 56 -14.59 13.03 5.34
CA SER A 56 -14.19 14.31 5.91
C SER A 56 -13.07 14.93 5.10
N ALA A 57 -13.32 16.01 4.35
CA ALA A 57 -12.27 16.72 3.60
C ALA A 57 -11.27 17.46 4.52
N ASP A 58 -11.69 17.75 5.76
CA ASP A 58 -10.90 18.47 6.77
C ASP A 58 -10.07 17.54 7.67
N ALA A 59 -10.18 16.21 7.48
CA ALA A 59 -9.36 15.27 8.22
C ALA A 59 -7.88 15.46 7.85
N PRO A 60 -6.94 15.32 8.83
CA PRO A 60 -5.52 15.26 8.51
C PRO A 60 -5.28 14.24 7.40
N VAL A 61 -4.64 14.68 6.32
CA VAL A 61 -4.39 13.85 5.14
C VAL A 61 -3.61 12.59 5.53
N PRO A 62 -3.75 11.48 4.78
CA PRO A 62 -2.92 10.30 4.99
C PRO A 62 -1.43 10.67 5.06
N TYR A 63 -0.63 9.82 5.72
CA TYR A 63 0.82 9.98 5.90
C TYR A 63 1.26 11.10 6.85
N SER A 64 0.44 12.12 7.13
CA SER A 64 0.82 13.22 8.04
C SER A 64 0.84 12.83 9.52
N ASP A 65 0.26 11.68 9.86
CA ASP A 65 0.06 11.19 11.23
C ASP A 65 1.23 10.31 11.74
N ARG A 66 2.27 10.17 10.93
CA ARG A 66 3.48 9.40 11.24
C ARG A 66 4.72 10.13 10.74
N PRO A 67 5.89 9.90 11.36
CA PRO A 67 7.14 10.40 10.80
C PRO A 67 7.28 9.85 9.36
N PRO A 68 7.62 10.71 8.38
CA PRO A 68 7.89 10.25 7.03
C PRO A 68 9.07 9.26 7.04
N VAL A 69 9.32 8.60 5.89
CA VAL A 69 10.63 7.94 5.71
C VAL A 69 11.68 9.01 6.00
N ASP A 70 12.66 8.69 6.86
CA ASP A 70 13.79 9.59 7.06
C ASP A 70 14.56 9.65 5.73
N VAL A 71 14.24 10.67 4.94
CA VAL A 71 14.79 10.88 3.60
C VAL A 71 16.30 11.16 3.63
N ALA A 72 16.85 11.43 4.81
CA ALA A 72 18.27 11.61 5.09
C ALA A 72 18.93 10.33 5.70
N ASP A 73 18.18 9.26 5.97
CA ASP A 73 18.73 8.00 6.47
C ASP A 73 19.75 7.45 5.48
N ALA A 74 20.97 7.20 5.95
CA ALA A 74 22.09 6.73 5.13
C ALA A 74 21.86 5.34 4.51
N SER A 75 20.88 4.58 4.99
CA SER A 75 20.44 3.31 4.38
C SER A 75 19.63 3.51 3.11
N ASN A 76 19.06 4.69 2.88
CA ASN A 76 18.45 5.02 1.60
C ASN A 76 19.54 5.18 0.54
N LYS A 77 19.63 4.18 -0.34
CA LYS A 77 20.48 4.28 -1.53
C LYS A 77 19.80 5.23 -2.52
N ILE A 78 20.53 6.24 -2.95
CA ILE A 78 20.06 7.28 -3.88
C ILE A 78 21.11 7.43 -4.98
N ASP A 79 20.68 7.63 -6.23
CA ASP A 79 21.59 7.92 -7.34
C ASP A 79 22.01 9.39 -7.39
N GLU A 80 22.91 9.74 -8.32
CA GLU A 80 23.41 11.10 -8.50
C GLU A 80 22.33 12.15 -8.82
N THR A 81 21.13 11.70 -9.22
CA THR A 81 19.99 12.58 -9.53
C THR A 81 19.04 12.77 -8.35
N GLY A 82 19.32 12.16 -7.19
CA GLY A 82 18.44 12.21 -6.04
C GLY A 82 17.30 11.16 -6.08
N LEU A 83 17.32 10.22 -7.04
CA LEU A 83 16.30 9.17 -7.16
C LEU A 83 16.69 7.95 -6.31
N ARG A 84 15.74 7.42 -5.54
CA ARG A 84 15.93 6.21 -4.74
C ARG A 84 16.35 5.02 -5.62
N ILE A 85 17.29 4.22 -5.14
CA ILE A 85 17.72 2.99 -5.78
C ILE A 85 17.09 1.82 -5.03
N TYR A 86 16.25 1.07 -5.74
CA TYR A 86 15.81 -0.25 -5.29
C TYR A 86 16.75 -1.32 -5.87
N LEU A 87 17.26 -2.19 -5.01
CA LEU A 87 18.05 -3.37 -5.40
C LEU A 87 17.19 -4.61 -5.15
N ARG A 88 17.03 -5.43 -6.18
CA ARG A 88 16.24 -6.66 -6.10
C ARG A 88 16.85 -7.61 -5.07
N ARG A 89 15.98 -8.29 -4.31
CA ARG A 89 16.41 -9.23 -3.28
C ARG A 89 17.06 -10.50 -3.84
N ASP A 90 16.67 -10.92 -5.03
CA ASP A 90 17.12 -12.16 -5.67
C ASP A 90 18.44 -11.99 -6.42
N THR A 91 18.65 -10.89 -7.14
CA THR A 91 19.86 -10.66 -7.94
C THR A 91 20.78 -9.56 -7.39
N GLY A 92 20.29 -8.68 -6.51
CA GLY A 92 21.01 -7.48 -6.08
C GLY A 92 21.07 -6.39 -7.16
N GLU A 93 20.49 -6.62 -8.34
CA GLU A 93 20.49 -5.65 -9.44
C GLU A 93 19.50 -4.52 -9.18
N ARG A 94 19.78 -3.35 -9.77
CA ARG A 94 18.84 -2.22 -9.75
C ARG A 94 17.57 -2.59 -10.52
N ALA A 95 16.41 -2.25 -9.96
CA ALA A 95 15.12 -2.31 -10.65
C ALA A 95 14.25 -1.11 -10.28
N ASP A 96 13.28 -0.79 -11.13
CA ASP A 96 12.25 0.19 -10.81
C ASP A 96 11.23 -0.40 -9.84
N HIS A 97 10.94 0.32 -8.76
CA HIS A 97 9.99 -0.14 -7.75
C HIS A 97 8.97 0.97 -7.45
N PRO A 98 7.79 0.96 -8.08
CA PRO A 98 6.79 2.02 -7.98
C PRO A 98 6.49 2.49 -6.54
N VAL A 99 6.24 1.55 -5.63
CA VAL A 99 6.04 1.87 -4.19
C VAL A 99 7.23 2.58 -3.56
N ALA A 100 8.46 2.19 -3.91
CA ALA A 100 9.65 2.80 -3.32
C ALA A 100 9.80 4.24 -3.79
N TYR A 101 9.41 4.52 -5.04
CA TYR A 101 9.40 5.86 -5.59
C TYR A 101 8.31 6.73 -4.98
N ALA A 102 7.08 6.23 -4.92
CA ALA A 102 5.96 6.96 -4.34
C ALA A 102 6.20 7.30 -2.87
N GLN A 103 6.63 6.32 -2.05
CA GLN A 103 6.91 6.54 -0.63
C GLN A 103 8.01 7.56 -0.37
N TYR A 104 9.10 7.50 -1.15
CA TYR A 104 10.17 8.47 -1.02
C TYR A 104 9.70 9.86 -1.45
N GLY A 105 8.99 9.96 -2.58
CA GLY A 105 8.47 11.24 -3.07
C GLY A 105 7.53 11.90 -2.07
N ILE A 106 6.58 11.14 -1.49
CA ILE A 106 5.66 11.65 -0.46
C ILE A 106 6.44 12.12 0.77
N SER A 107 7.42 11.34 1.22
CA SER A 107 8.26 11.69 2.38
C SER A 107 9.10 12.94 2.13
N ALA A 108 9.60 13.11 0.90
CA ALA A 108 10.32 14.31 0.49
C ALA A 108 9.41 15.54 0.43
N LEU A 109 8.15 15.43 -0.03
CA LEU A 109 7.20 16.55 0.06
C LEU A 109 6.91 16.94 1.50
N MET A 110 6.65 15.97 2.38
CA MET A 110 6.43 16.25 3.80
C MET A 110 7.64 16.97 4.44
N GLU A 111 8.85 16.60 4.03
CA GLU A 111 10.06 17.27 4.51
C GLU A 111 10.22 18.68 3.90
N TYR A 112 9.83 18.89 2.64
CA TYR A 112 9.74 20.20 2.02
C TYR A 112 8.74 21.10 2.75
N GLU A 113 7.52 20.62 3.00
CA GLU A 113 6.48 21.33 3.76
C GLU A 113 6.98 21.73 5.16
N ARG A 114 7.76 20.85 5.80
CA ARG A 114 8.31 21.07 7.14
C ARG A 114 9.45 22.09 7.18
N THR A 115 10.33 22.08 6.18
CA THR A 115 11.61 22.81 6.21
C THR A 115 11.68 24.01 5.25
N GLY A 116 10.88 24.01 4.20
CA GLY A 116 10.97 24.92 3.07
C GLY A 116 12.16 24.67 2.13
N ASP A 117 12.95 23.61 2.36
CA ASP A 117 14.15 23.33 1.55
C ASP A 117 13.76 22.72 0.19
N LYS A 118 14.05 23.48 -0.86
CA LYS A 118 13.69 23.15 -2.25
C LYS A 118 14.38 21.89 -2.77
N GLU A 119 15.46 21.42 -2.13
CA GLU A 119 16.05 20.13 -2.47
C GLU A 119 15.03 19.00 -2.32
N TRP A 120 14.21 19.04 -1.26
CA TRP A 120 13.22 18.01 -1.02
C TRP A 120 12.08 18.04 -2.03
N LEU A 121 11.62 19.23 -2.42
CA LEU A 121 10.66 19.37 -3.51
C LEU A 121 11.24 18.84 -4.84
N ALA A 122 12.50 19.15 -5.14
CA ALA A 122 13.16 18.65 -6.35
C ALA A 122 13.27 17.12 -6.34
N ARG A 123 13.57 16.50 -5.19
CA ARG A 123 13.56 15.05 -5.02
C ARG A 123 12.15 14.47 -5.20
N ALA A 124 11.12 15.09 -4.63
CA ALA A 124 9.75 14.63 -4.82
C ALA A 124 9.32 14.65 -6.30
N VAL A 125 9.57 15.77 -6.98
CA VAL A 125 9.36 15.93 -8.43
C VAL A 125 10.08 14.83 -9.20
N ARG A 126 11.35 14.56 -8.86
CA ARG A 126 12.15 13.51 -9.50
C ARG A 126 11.53 12.11 -9.40
N HIS A 127 10.94 11.79 -8.25
CA HIS A 127 10.25 10.51 -8.04
C HIS A 127 8.92 10.44 -8.80
N GLY A 128 8.15 11.53 -8.83
CA GLY A 128 6.97 11.65 -9.69
C GLY A 128 7.31 11.47 -11.16
N GLU A 129 8.35 12.14 -11.65
CA GLU A 129 8.82 12.00 -13.03
C GLU A 129 9.25 10.58 -13.37
N ARG A 130 9.89 9.86 -12.43
CA ARG A 130 10.25 8.46 -12.67
C ARG A 130 9.02 7.57 -12.85
N LEU A 131 7.98 7.77 -12.03
CA LEU A 131 6.70 7.07 -12.17
C LEU A 131 6.05 7.36 -13.52
N VAL A 132 6.01 8.65 -13.94
CA VAL A 132 5.53 9.04 -15.27
C VAL A 132 6.38 8.45 -16.39
N GLN A 133 7.68 8.28 -16.23
CA GLN A 133 8.52 7.66 -17.28
C GLN A 133 8.29 6.15 -17.43
N MET A 134 7.94 5.46 -16.34
CA MET A 134 7.84 4.00 -16.33
C MET A 134 6.43 3.47 -16.52
N HIS A 135 5.41 4.33 -16.54
CA HIS A 135 4.03 3.88 -16.69
C HIS A 135 3.80 3.19 -18.03
N THR A 136 2.76 2.38 -18.05
CA THR A 136 2.16 1.80 -19.26
C THR A 136 0.72 2.30 -19.36
N VAL A 137 0.18 2.34 -20.58
CA VAL A 137 -1.18 2.86 -20.83
C VAL A 137 -2.09 1.71 -21.24
N ARG A 138 -3.27 1.63 -20.61
CA ARG A 138 -4.39 0.76 -21.00
C ARG A 138 -5.67 1.58 -20.96
N ASP A 139 -6.34 1.74 -22.10
CA ASP A 139 -7.56 2.54 -22.25
C ASP A 139 -7.46 3.89 -21.52
N ASP A 140 -6.41 4.65 -21.87
CA ASP A 140 -6.01 5.93 -21.27
C ASP A 140 -5.61 5.91 -19.79
N ALA A 141 -5.79 4.81 -19.05
CA ALA A 141 -5.31 4.72 -17.67
C ALA A 141 -3.81 4.46 -17.58
N TRP A 142 -3.15 5.04 -16.59
CA TRP A 142 -1.73 4.82 -16.31
C TRP A 142 -1.54 3.73 -15.26
N TRP A 143 -0.74 2.73 -15.62
CA TRP A 143 -0.39 1.58 -14.80
C TRP A 143 1.10 1.56 -14.52
N TYR A 144 1.51 1.28 -13.27
CA TYR A 144 2.92 1.24 -12.87
C TYR A 144 3.41 -0.22 -12.74
N PRO A 145 4.02 -0.79 -13.80
CA PRO A 145 4.42 -2.20 -13.80
C PRO A 145 5.65 -2.44 -12.95
N TYR A 146 5.68 -3.62 -12.33
CA TYR A 146 6.90 -4.24 -11.84
C TYR A 146 7.47 -5.11 -12.95
N SER A 147 8.61 -4.71 -13.53
CA SER A 147 9.25 -5.38 -14.67
C SER A 147 10.19 -6.52 -14.25
N PHE A 148 10.05 -7.04 -13.03
CA PHE A 148 10.88 -8.10 -12.46
C PHE A 148 10.02 -9.06 -11.65
N PRO A 149 10.41 -10.35 -11.53
CA PRO A 149 9.65 -11.31 -10.76
C PRO A 149 9.69 -10.97 -9.26
N TRP A 150 8.63 -11.32 -8.55
CA TRP A 150 8.57 -11.15 -7.09
C TRP A 150 8.32 -12.49 -6.43
N THR A 151 9.22 -12.89 -5.53
CA THR A 151 9.09 -14.14 -4.77
C THR A 151 8.86 -13.84 -3.31
N TYR A 152 7.80 -14.44 -2.77
CA TYR A 152 7.55 -14.49 -1.33
C TYR A 152 7.30 -15.94 -0.97
N TYR A 153 7.99 -16.41 0.07
CA TYR A 153 7.97 -17.82 0.50
C TYR A 153 8.12 -18.78 -0.70
N GLU A 154 7.07 -19.55 -1.02
CA GLU A 154 7.04 -20.55 -2.09
C GLU A 154 6.37 -20.08 -3.40
N ARG A 155 5.90 -18.83 -3.49
CA ARG A 155 5.24 -18.29 -4.69
C ARG A 155 6.08 -17.24 -5.39
N THR A 156 6.10 -17.31 -6.71
CA THR A 156 6.75 -16.32 -7.57
C THR A 156 5.75 -15.75 -8.56
N ILE A 157 5.59 -14.43 -8.54
CA ILE A 157 4.86 -13.68 -9.55
C ILE A 157 5.81 -13.37 -10.71
N SER A 158 5.38 -13.65 -11.93
CA SER A 158 6.14 -13.31 -13.14
C SER A 158 5.91 -11.85 -13.53
N ALA A 159 6.93 -11.22 -14.11
CA ALA A 159 6.80 -9.89 -14.70
C ALA A 159 6.07 -9.93 -16.06
N PRO A 160 5.36 -8.85 -16.44
CA PRO A 160 5.00 -7.72 -15.58
C PRO A 160 3.87 -8.07 -14.63
N TRP A 161 3.90 -7.49 -13.43
CA TRP A 161 2.78 -7.51 -12.48
C TRP A 161 2.53 -6.10 -11.93
N TYR A 162 1.36 -5.89 -11.32
CA TYR A 162 0.92 -4.58 -10.84
C TYR A 162 0.51 -4.64 -9.37
N SER A 163 0.32 -3.46 -8.76
CA SER A 163 -0.02 -3.36 -7.35
C SER A 163 -1.02 -2.24 -7.11
N GLY A 164 -2.17 -2.56 -6.50
CA GLY A 164 -3.13 -1.54 -6.07
C GLY A 164 -2.52 -0.56 -5.07
N MET A 165 -1.59 -1.03 -4.23
CA MET A 165 -0.79 -0.19 -3.34
C MET A 165 0.08 0.78 -4.15
N ALA A 166 0.80 0.30 -5.15
CA ALA A 166 1.61 1.19 -6.00
C ALA A 166 0.78 2.28 -6.66
N GLN A 167 -0.39 1.91 -7.23
CA GLN A 167 -1.29 2.88 -7.87
C GLN A 167 -1.77 3.93 -6.88
N GLY A 168 -2.21 3.54 -5.69
CA GLY A 168 -2.68 4.48 -4.68
C GLY A 168 -1.59 5.40 -4.16
N GLN A 169 -0.39 4.88 -3.90
CA GLN A 169 0.72 5.72 -3.44
C GLN A 169 1.22 6.65 -4.54
N ALA A 170 1.26 6.22 -5.80
CA ALA A 170 1.56 7.09 -6.93
C ALA A 170 0.51 8.20 -7.06
N LEU A 171 -0.78 7.86 -6.97
CA LEU A 171 -1.89 8.82 -6.99
C LEU A 171 -1.75 9.86 -5.87
N SER A 172 -1.48 9.43 -4.63
CA SER A 172 -1.18 10.35 -3.52
C SER A 172 -0.01 11.28 -3.81
N LEU A 173 1.07 10.77 -4.42
CA LEU A 173 2.22 11.59 -4.78
C LEU A 173 1.87 12.64 -5.84
N PHE A 174 1.16 12.25 -6.90
CA PHE A 174 0.80 13.21 -7.97
C PHE A 174 -0.15 14.28 -7.48
N VAL A 175 -1.16 13.94 -6.67
CA VAL A 175 -2.05 14.92 -6.06
C VAL A 175 -1.25 15.95 -5.25
N ARG A 176 -0.33 15.49 -4.39
CA ARG A 176 0.48 16.40 -3.57
C ARG A 176 1.45 17.25 -4.39
N LEU A 177 2.04 16.67 -5.44
CA LEU A 177 2.86 17.43 -6.39
C LEU A 177 2.03 18.51 -7.11
N ALA A 178 0.80 18.23 -7.49
CA ALA A 178 -0.10 19.22 -8.08
C ALA A 178 -0.39 20.35 -7.08
N GLU A 179 -0.72 20.01 -5.84
CA GLU A 179 -0.99 20.98 -4.76
C GLU A 179 0.22 21.89 -4.48
N ASP A 180 1.43 21.33 -4.36
CA ASP A 180 2.63 22.08 -3.98
C ASP A 180 3.29 22.86 -5.14
N THR A 181 3.15 22.38 -6.37
CA THR A 181 3.82 22.99 -7.53
C THR A 181 2.90 23.81 -8.42
N GLY A 182 1.59 23.51 -8.43
CA GLY A 182 0.62 24.08 -9.37
C GLY A 182 0.85 23.67 -10.83
N ASP A 183 1.65 22.64 -11.09
CA ASP A 183 1.97 22.15 -12.43
C ASP A 183 0.92 21.11 -12.88
N GLU A 184 0.10 21.49 -13.88
CA GLU A 184 -1.03 20.71 -14.41
C GLU A 184 -0.65 19.30 -14.91
N ARG A 185 0.64 19.04 -15.18
CA ARG A 185 1.09 17.68 -15.55
C ARG A 185 0.83 16.67 -14.43
N TRP A 186 0.82 17.11 -13.18
CA TRP A 186 0.56 16.26 -12.04
C TRP A 186 -0.92 15.96 -11.87
N ASP A 187 -1.80 16.92 -12.17
CA ASP A 187 -3.25 16.68 -12.28
C ASP A 187 -3.53 15.65 -13.36
N THR A 188 -2.91 15.82 -14.53
CA THR A 188 -3.00 14.86 -15.64
C THR A 188 -2.55 13.45 -15.21
N ALA A 189 -1.42 13.36 -14.50
CA ALA A 189 -0.93 12.07 -13.99
C ALA A 189 -1.87 11.46 -12.95
N ALA A 190 -2.45 12.27 -12.06
CA ALA A 190 -3.42 11.83 -11.07
C ALA A 190 -4.71 11.29 -11.74
N ASP A 191 -5.26 12.01 -12.72
CA ASP A 191 -6.48 11.62 -13.44
C ASP A 191 -6.32 10.30 -14.20
N HIS A 192 -5.20 10.15 -14.93
CA HIS A 192 -4.90 8.90 -15.63
C HIS A 192 -4.60 7.75 -14.67
N THR A 193 -3.97 8.02 -13.52
CA THR A 193 -3.72 6.99 -12.49
C THR A 193 -5.02 6.54 -11.84
N TRP A 194 -5.88 7.48 -11.45
CA TRP A 194 -7.21 7.18 -10.89
C TRP A 194 -8.01 6.27 -11.83
N SER A 195 -7.96 6.55 -13.14
CA SER A 195 -8.68 5.75 -14.14
C SER A 195 -8.32 4.25 -14.12
N SER A 196 -7.11 3.89 -13.65
CA SER A 196 -6.72 2.47 -13.50
C SER A 196 -7.52 1.73 -12.44
N PHE A 197 -8.00 2.42 -11.39
CA PHE A 197 -8.83 1.82 -10.35
C PHE A 197 -10.18 1.36 -10.89
N ALA A 198 -10.72 2.08 -11.87
CA ALA A 198 -12.00 1.78 -12.50
C ALA A 198 -11.94 0.62 -13.51
N GLN A 199 -10.76 0.06 -13.75
CA GLN A 199 -10.57 -1.03 -14.71
C GLN A 199 -10.57 -2.39 -14.00
N GLY A 200 -11.61 -3.19 -14.29
CA GLY A 200 -11.67 -4.60 -13.88
C GLY A 200 -10.68 -5.48 -14.62
N SER A 201 -10.72 -6.80 -14.37
CA SER A 201 -9.92 -7.71 -15.19
C SER A 201 -10.51 -7.80 -16.61
N ALA A 202 -9.67 -7.65 -17.62
CA ALA A 202 -10.03 -7.81 -19.03
C ALA A 202 -9.22 -8.98 -19.61
N GLY A 203 -9.87 -10.14 -19.76
CA GLY A 203 -9.20 -11.36 -20.21
C GLY A 203 -8.10 -11.82 -19.24
N ASP A 204 -6.92 -12.14 -19.78
CA ASP A 204 -5.75 -12.60 -19.01
C ASP A 204 -4.87 -11.46 -18.48
N GLU A 205 -5.25 -10.21 -18.75
CA GLU A 205 -4.47 -9.07 -18.30
C GLU A 205 -4.60 -8.89 -16.78
N PRO A 206 -3.48 -8.73 -16.04
CA PRO A 206 -3.56 -8.51 -14.61
C PRO A 206 -4.30 -7.20 -14.33
N SER A 207 -5.26 -7.27 -13.40
CA SER A 207 -5.88 -6.11 -12.76
C SER A 207 -5.74 -6.25 -11.26
N PHE A 208 -5.52 -5.12 -10.58
CA PHE A 208 -5.51 -5.05 -9.13
C PHE A 208 -6.90 -4.78 -8.56
N SER A 209 -7.87 -4.28 -9.35
CA SER A 209 -9.24 -4.07 -8.89
C SER A 209 -10.09 -5.31 -9.16
N LEU A 210 -10.70 -5.86 -8.10
CA LEU A 210 -11.57 -7.03 -8.20
C LEU A 210 -12.73 -6.96 -7.20
N VAL A 211 -13.87 -7.54 -7.59
CA VAL A 211 -15.02 -7.74 -6.70
C VAL A 211 -15.14 -9.22 -6.38
N VAL A 212 -15.20 -9.54 -5.09
CA VAL A 212 -15.41 -10.90 -4.58
C VAL A 212 -16.52 -10.86 -3.55
N ASP A 213 -17.56 -11.68 -3.73
CA ASP A 213 -18.72 -11.75 -2.82
C ASP A 213 -19.29 -10.37 -2.48
N ASP A 214 -19.48 -9.53 -3.50
CA ASP A 214 -19.99 -8.14 -3.41
C ASP A 214 -19.05 -7.16 -2.68
N HIS A 215 -17.77 -7.46 -2.55
CA HIS A 215 -16.79 -6.61 -1.85
C HIS A 215 -15.63 -6.23 -2.76
N LEU A 216 -15.23 -4.96 -2.72
CA LEU A 216 -14.20 -4.38 -3.58
C LEU A 216 -12.81 -4.48 -2.95
N TYR A 217 -11.90 -5.12 -3.67
CA TYR A 217 -10.50 -5.27 -3.29
C TYR A 217 -9.56 -4.61 -4.30
N PHE A 218 -8.43 -4.15 -3.78
CA PHE A 218 -7.27 -3.64 -4.49
C PHE A 218 -6.05 -4.52 -4.15
N GLU A 219 -5.78 -5.49 -5.02
CA GLU A 219 -4.73 -6.49 -4.83
C GLU A 219 -3.33 -5.86 -4.85
N GLU A 220 -2.55 -6.06 -3.79
CA GLU A 220 -1.17 -5.56 -3.72
C GLU A 220 -0.23 -6.30 -4.69
N TYR A 221 -0.48 -7.58 -4.95
CA TYR A 221 0.37 -8.46 -5.74
C TYR A 221 -0.39 -9.01 -6.95
N ALA A 222 -0.84 -8.12 -7.83
CA ALA A 222 -1.69 -8.42 -8.97
C ALA A 222 -0.86 -8.99 -10.14
N GLY A 223 -0.75 -10.32 -10.18
CA GLY A 223 -0.12 -11.05 -11.27
C GLY A 223 -0.68 -12.46 -11.46
N ASN A 224 0.15 -13.38 -11.93
CA ASN A 224 -0.21 -14.74 -12.34
C ASN A 224 -0.38 -15.73 -11.17
N GLN A 225 -1.21 -15.36 -10.20
CA GLN A 225 -1.47 -16.14 -8.97
C GLN A 225 -2.86 -15.85 -8.39
N PRO A 226 -3.39 -16.69 -7.49
CA PRO A 226 -4.57 -16.34 -6.71
C PRO A 226 -4.33 -15.04 -5.90
N PRO A 227 -5.29 -14.11 -5.83
CA PRO A 227 -5.16 -12.87 -5.05
C PRO A 227 -4.86 -13.18 -3.58
N LEU A 228 -3.89 -12.46 -2.99
CA LEU A 228 -3.57 -12.58 -1.56
C LEU A 228 -4.50 -11.74 -0.70
N LEU A 229 -5.02 -10.63 -1.24
CA LEU A 229 -5.86 -9.66 -0.57
C LEU A 229 -5.17 -9.12 0.70
N VAL A 230 -4.04 -8.45 0.49
CA VAL A 230 -3.15 -7.92 1.54
C VAL A 230 -3.75 -6.68 2.19
N LEU A 231 -3.80 -6.65 3.53
CA LEU A 231 -4.51 -5.59 4.26
C LEU A 231 -3.84 -4.22 4.12
N ASN A 232 -2.52 -4.11 4.34
CA ASN A 232 -1.86 -2.81 4.22
C ASN A 232 -1.97 -2.24 2.80
N GLY A 233 -1.85 -3.10 1.78
CA GLY A 233 -1.89 -2.70 0.39
C GLY A 233 -3.26 -2.18 -0.02
N GLN A 234 -4.32 -2.86 0.42
CA GLN A 234 -5.69 -2.36 0.32
C GLN A 234 -5.77 -0.94 0.87
N ILE A 235 -5.37 -0.73 2.13
CA ILE A 235 -5.58 0.56 2.80
C ILE A 235 -4.71 1.68 2.19
N PHE A 236 -3.47 1.39 1.77
CA PHE A 236 -2.65 2.37 1.04
C PHE A 236 -3.25 2.72 -0.34
N ALA A 237 -3.91 1.77 -1.01
CA ALA A 237 -4.66 2.06 -2.22
C ALA A 237 -5.78 3.08 -1.94
N LEU A 238 -6.52 2.90 -0.83
CA LEU A 238 -7.58 3.82 -0.40
C LEU A 238 -7.05 5.23 -0.11
N PHE A 239 -5.85 5.38 0.44
CA PHE A 239 -5.29 6.71 0.70
C PHE A 239 -5.12 7.53 -0.59
N GLY A 240 -4.71 6.90 -1.70
CA GLY A 240 -4.66 7.56 -3.00
C GLY A 240 -6.04 8.00 -3.50
N LEU A 241 -7.05 7.15 -3.32
CA LEU A 241 -8.43 7.46 -3.70
C LEU A 241 -9.01 8.63 -2.90
N TYR A 242 -8.72 8.66 -1.60
CA TYR A 242 -9.09 9.77 -0.73
C TYR A 242 -8.40 11.07 -1.16
N ASP A 243 -7.10 11.04 -1.42
CA ASP A 243 -6.35 12.22 -1.89
C ASP A 243 -6.93 12.73 -3.22
N CYS A 244 -7.23 11.84 -4.18
CA CYS A 244 -7.86 12.19 -5.45
C CYS A 244 -9.25 12.83 -5.26
N TRP A 245 -10.12 12.24 -4.44
CA TRP A 245 -11.43 12.81 -4.13
C TRP A 245 -11.31 14.19 -3.48
N ARG A 246 -10.41 14.35 -2.50
CA ARG A 246 -10.22 15.62 -1.78
C ARG A 246 -9.75 16.73 -2.72
N HIS A 247 -8.86 16.41 -3.65
CA HIS A 247 -8.27 17.35 -4.60
C HIS A 247 -9.25 17.75 -5.72
N THR A 248 -9.97 16.78 -6.28
CA THR A 248 -10.76 16.96 -7.51
C THR A 248 -12.28 17.04 -7.28
N GLY A 249 -12.76 16.61 -6.12
CA GLY A 249 -14.20 16.39 -5.86
C GLY A 249 -14.78 15.18 -6.59
N ASN A 250 -13.97 14.30 -7.17
CA ASN A 250 -14.43 13.15 -7.94
C ASN A 250 -15.24 12.16 -7.09
N ALA A 251 -16.55 12.11 -7.33
CA ALA A 251 -17.49 11.27 -6.59
C ALA A 251 -17.25 9.76 -6.79
N GLU A 252 -16.71 9.34 -7.94
CA GLU A 252 -16.36 7.93 -8.15
C GLU A 252 -15.12 7.56 -7.33
N ALA A 253 -14.14 8.44 -7.17
CA ALA A 253 -13.01 8.21 -6.27
C ALA A 253 -13.48 7.97 -4.83
N ALA A 254 -14.43 8.78 -4.36
CA ALA A 254 -15.09 8.53 -3.07
C ALA A 254 -15.87 7.21 -3.04
N ARG A 255 -16.58 6.83 -4.12
CA ARG A 255 -17.33 5.57 -4.18
C ARG A 255 -16.41 4.34 -4.10
N TYR A 256 -15.29 4.35 -4.80
CA TYR A 256 -14.29 3.28 -4.76
C TYR A 256 -13.57 3.24 -3.40
N PHE A 257 -13.23 4.41 -2.84
CA PHE A 257 -12.72 4.50 -1.47
C PHE A 257 -13.69 3.84 -0.48
N THR A 258 -14.97 4.23 -0.51
CA THR A 258 -15.99 3.73 0.40
C THR A 258 -16.19 2.23 0.25
N GLY A 259 -16.22 1.70 -0.98
CA GLY A 259 -16.32 0.26 -1.22
C GLY A 259 -15.14 -0.53 -0.66
N GLY A 260 -13.92 -0.05 -0.91
CA GLY A 260 -12.72 -0.70 -0.39
C GLY A 260 -12.59 -0.59 1.14
N ALA A 261 -13.01 0.52 1.74
CA ALA A 261 -13.05 0.69 3.19
C ALA A 261 -14.16 -0.15 3.85
N THR A 262 -15.31 -0.32 3.19
CA THR A 262 -16.39 -1.24 3.62
C THR A 262 -15.85 -2.67 3.67
N THR A 263 -15.10 -3.05 2.63
CA THR A 263 -14.43 -4.36 2.53
C THR A 263 -13.41 -4.61 3.64
N VAL A 264 -12.67 -3.59 4.06
CA VAL A 264 -11.76 -3.69 5.20
C VAL A 264 -12.51 -4.12 6.47
N LEU A 265 -13.62 -3.47 6.80
CA LEU A 265 -14.38 -3.77 8.02
C LEU A 265 -15.13 -5.10 7.96
N GLU A 266 -15.85 -5.34 6.86
CA GLU A 266 -16.79 -6.45 6.78
C GLU A 266 -16.09 -7.78 6.47
N ARG A 267 -14.95 -7.75 5.77
CA ARG A 267 -14.27 -8.97 5.29
C ARG A 267 -12.85 -9.11 5.81
N MET A 268 -12.01 -8.10 5.62
CA MET A 268 -10.57 -8.27 5.87
C MET A 268 -10.25 -8.34 7.35
N MET A 269 -10.79 -7.43 8.17
CA MET A 269 -10.49 -7.38 9.61
C MET A 269 -10.87 -8.67 10.35
N PRO A 270 -12.07 -9.25 10.16
CA PRO A 270 -12.41 -10.55 10.73
C PRO A 270 -11.49 -11.68 10.25
N ALA A 271 -11.00 -11.64 9.02
CA ALA A 271 -10.20 -12.71 8.43
C ALA A 271 -8.72 -12.69 8.86
N VAL A 272 -8.16 -11.51 9.14
CA VAL A 272 -6.74 -11.37 9.50
C VAL A 272 -6.47 -11.35 11.00
N ARG A 273 -7.49 -11.11 11.84
CA ARG A 273 -7.29 -11.01 13.29
C ARG A 273 -6.87 -12.36 13.89
N VAL A 274 -5.94 -12.29 14.82
CA VAL A 274 -5.49 -13.40 15.66
C VAL A 274 -5.61 -12.92 17.11
N GLU A 275 -6.56 -13.47 17.87
CA GLU A 275 -6.78 -13.00 19.25
C GLU A 275 -5.55 -13.30 20.13
N GLY A 276 -5.07 -12.29 20.85
CA GLY A 276 -3.87 -12.40 21.68
C GLY A 276 -2.56 -12.64 20.90
N GLY A 277 -2.53 -12.32 19.61
CA GLY A 277 -1.37 -12.52 18.75
C GLY A 277 -1.21 -11.49 17.65
N VAL A 278 -0.18 -11.69 16.84
CA VAL A 278 0.13 -10.85 15.68
C VAL A 278 -0.85 -11.22 14.55
N SER A 279 -1.57 -10.23 14.04
CA SER A 279 -2.50 -10.41 12.89
C SER A 279 -1.79 -10.92 11.64
N TYR A 280 -2.53 -11.65 10.81
CA TYR A 280 -2.05 -12.06 9.50
C TYR A 280 -1.89 -10.85 8.57
N TYR A 281 -0.93 -10.94 7.66
CA TYR A 281 -0.64 -9.94 6.65
C TYR A 281 -1.69 -9.88 5.53
N CYS A 282 -2.28 -11.04 5.19
CA CYS A 282 -3.16 -11.22 4.05
C CYS A 282 -4.36 -12.12 4.37
N VAL A 283 -5.39 -12.08 3.53
CA VAL A 283 -6.68 -12.76 3.78
C VAL A 283 -6.74 -14.17 3.16
N GLN A 284 -5.99 -14.45 2.08
CA GLN A 284 -6.16 -15.67 1.29
C GLN A 284 -5.98 -16.96 2.10
N ALA A 285 -7.08 -17.55 2.57
CA ALA A 285 -7.08 -18.81 3.30
C ALA A 285 -6.97 -20.02 2.35
N PRO A 286 -6.34 -21.13 2.79
CA PRO A 286 -5.60 -21.29 4.06
C PRO A 286 -4.17 -20.72 4.01
N TYR A 287 -3.73 -20.23 2.85
CA TYR A 287 -2.33 -19.87 2.60
C TYR A 287 -1.77 -18.80 3.55
N CYS A 288 -2.53 -17.74 3.78
CA CYS A 288 -2.17 -16.64 4.69
C CYS A 288 -2.37 -16.97 6.17
N GLN A 289 -3.10 -18.04 6.50
CA GLN A 289 -3.44 -18.39 7.88
C GLN A 289 -2.34 -19.26 8.53
N SER A 290 -1.12 -18.74 8.55
CA SER A 290 0.04 -19.38 9.19
C SER A 290 0.98 -18.35 9.82
N GLU A 291 1.83 -18.78 10.75
CA GLU A 291 2.79 -17.91 11.45
C GLU A 291 3.77 -17.20 10.49
N LEU A 292 4.00 -17.73 9.29
CA LEU A 292 4.81 -17.08 8.26
C LEU A 292 4.22 -15.72 7.86
N TRP A 293 2.91 -15.55 7.97
CA TRP A 293 2.22 -14.32 7.60
C TRP A 293 1.94 -13.41 8.79
N GLN A 294 2.48 -13.72 9.98
CA GLN A 294 2.33 -12.90 11.18
C GLN A 294 3.58 -12.04 11.40
N ASN A 295 3.58 -10.84 10.82
CA ASN A 295 4.70 -9.91 10.94
C ASN A 295 4.37 -8.75 11.90
N GLN A 296 5.19 -8.61 12.95
CA GLN A 296 5.01 -7.61 14.01
C GLN A 296 5.02 -6.16 13.52
N THR A 297 5.86 -5.84 12.53
CA THR A 297 5.88 -4.51 11.92
C THR A 297 4.56 -4.22 11.22
N TYR A 298 4.07 -5.16 10.42
CA TYR A 298 2.82 -4.97 9.69
C TYR A 298 1.60 -4.93 10.60
N HIS A 299 1.63 -5.65 11.72
CA HIS A 299 0.59 -5.55 12.73
C HIS A 299 0.44 -4.12 13.28
N VAL A 300 1.56 -3.48 13.63
CA VAL A 300 1.54 -2.05 14.03
C VAL A 300 1.06 -1.17 12.88
N ILE A 301 1.42 -1.51 11.63
CA ILE A 301 0.96 -0.79 10.45
C ILE A 301 -0.55 -0.83 10.28
N HIS A 302 -1.14 -2.02 10.38
CA HIS A 302 -2.58 -2.20 10.29
C HIS A 302 -3.30 -1.35 11.34
N SER A 303 -2.81 -1.30 12.57
CA SER A 303 -3.44 -0.52 13.64
C SER A 303 -3.54 0.97 13.32
N TRP A 304 -2.45 1.62 12.91
CA TRP A 304 -2.52 3.07 12.61
C TRP A 304 -3.21 3.36 11.26
N GLN A 305 -3.19 2.42 10.32
CA GLN A 305 -3.97 2.53 9.08
C GLN A 305 -5.47 2.55 9.38
N LEU A 306 -5.94 1.71 10.31
CA LEU A 306 -7.32 1.72 10.79
C LEU A 306 -7.63 3.03 11.51
N ASP A 307 -6.75 3.53 12.37
CA ASP A 307 -6.93 4.86 12.99
C ASP A 307 -7.03 5.97 11.94
N THR A 308 -6.34 5.84 10.81
CA THR A 308 -6.46 6.76 9.67
C THR A 308 -7.84 6.65 9.04
N LEU A 309 -8.29 5.45 8.67
CA LEU A 309 -9.61 5.24 8.09
C LEU A 309 -10.73 5.75 9.01
N ALA A 310 -10.60 5.61 10.33
CA ALA A 310 -11.53 6.18 11.30
C ALA A 310 -11.67 7.71 11.14
N ARG A 311 -10.55 8.43 10.96
CA ARG A 311 -10.57 9.88 10.75
C ARG A 311 -11.15 10.29 9.40
N LEU A 312 -10.85 9.54 8.35
CA LEU A 312 -11.31 9.85 6.99
C LEU A 312 -12.82 9.60 6.84
N THR A 313 -13.34 8.55 7.47
CA THR A 313 -14.75 8.13 7.39
C THR A 313 -15.64 8.67 8.50
N GLY A 314 -15.05 9.06 9.63
CA GLY A 314 -15.78 9.39 10.87
C GLY A 314 -16.32 8.16 11.62
N ASP A 315 -16.03 6.94 11.19
CA ASP A 315 -16.58 5.72 11.78
C ASP A 315 -15.64 5.11 12.85
N ALA A 316 -16.15 5.06 14.08
CA ALA A 316 -15.44 4.52 15.24
C ALA A 316 -15.22 2.99 15.18
N ALA A 317 -15.87 2.27 14.26
CA ALA A 317 -15.62 0.84 14.06
C ALA A 317 -14.16 0.57 13.67
N PHE A 318 -13.54 1.46 12.88
CA PHE A 318 -12.12 1.36 12.54
C PHE A 318 -11.23 1.51 13.77
N THR A 319 -11.46 2.52 14.62
CA THR A 319 -10.73 2.67 15.90
C THR A 319 -10.93 1.47 16.81
N THR A 320 -12.14 0.91 16.87
CA THR A 320 -12.41 -0.32 17.64
C THR A 320 -11.54 -1.49 17.17
N TRP A 321 -11.37 -1.66 15.86
CA TRP A 321 -10.47 -2.67 15.31
C TRP A 321 -8.99 -2.36 15.56
N ALA A 322 -8.59 -1.10 15.46
CA ALA A 322 -7.23 -0.66 15.78
C ALA A 322 -6.87 -0.96 17.25
N ASP A 323 -7.79 -0.66 18.17
CA ASP A 323 -7.65 -0.94 19.60
C ASP A 323 -7.55 -2.45 19.85
N ARG A 324 -8.40 -3.27 19.20
CA ARG A 324 -8.31 -4.74 19.30
C ARG A 324 -6.95 -5.28 18.86
N LEU A 325 -6.41 -4.81 17.74
CA LEU A 325 -5.06 -5.22 17.32
C LEU A 325 -4.02 -4.83 18.37
N ARG A 326 -4.07 -3.59 18.88
CA ARG A 326 -3.18 -3.14 19.95
C ARG A 326 -3.37 -3.93 21.26
N ASP A 327 -4.56 -4.45 21.56
CA ASP A 327 -4.78 -5.31 22.72
C ASP A 327 -4.28 -6.74 22.48
N ASP A 328 -4.41 -7.25 21.25
CA ASP A 328 -3.95 -8.58 20.86
C ASP A 328 -2.41 -8.67 20.90
N TRP A 329 -1.69 -7.63 20.45
CA TRP A 329 -0.24 -7.57 20.53
C TRP A 329 0.32 -6.14 20.56
N GLN A 330 1.34 -5.90 21.39
CA GLN A 330 2.12 -4.65 21.40
C GLN A 330 3.62 -4.94 21.36
N PRO A 331 4.44 -4.04 20.78
CA PRO A 331 5.88 -4.13 20.92
C PRO A 331 6.26 -4.17 22.40
N ASN A 332 7.11 -5.12 22.78
CA ASN A 332 7.67 -5.14 24.13
C ASN A 332 8.33 -3.78 24.40
N GLN A 333 7.80 -3.02 25.36
CA GLN A 333 8.53 -1.89 25.91
C GLN A 333 9.75 -2.50 26.62
N ARG A 334 10.93 -2.44 25.99
CA ARG A 334 12.14 -2.76 26.72
C ARG A 334 12.22 -1.75 27.86
N THR A 335 12.00 -2.22 29.08
CA THR A 335 12.48 -1.54 30.27
C THR A 335 13.99 -1.46 30.12
N GLU A 336 14.48 -0.29 29.71
CA GLU A 336 15.89 0.04 29.82
C GLU A 336 16.24 -0.06 31.30
N GLY A 337 17.06 -1.06 31.64
CA GLY A 337 17.72 -1.21 32.94
C GLY A 337 19.11 -0.62 32.88
#